data_AF-A0A2V7KDW8-F1
#
_entry.id   AF-A0A2V7KDW8-F1
#
_cell.length_a   1.000
_cell.length_b   1.000
_cell.length_c   1.000
_cell.angle_alpha   90.00
_cell.angle_beta   90.00
_cell.angle_gamma   90.00
#
_symmetry.space_group_name_H-M   'P 1'
#
loop_
_entity.id
_entity.type
_entity.pdbx_description
1 polymer ?
#
loop_
_entity_poly.entity_id
_entity_poly.type
_entity_poly.pdbx_seq_one_letter_code
_entity_poly.pdbx_strand_id
1 'polypeptide(L)'
;MKISPLAGHPPPQAMLLDVAKLVTAYYAEIPDPSAPAQRVAFGTSGHRGSSFEKTFNEWHVLAISEAICRYRREQGIGGPLFLGFDTHALSVPACTTAVEVLAANGVDIMLAEHDAYTPTPAVSHAIVSYNRGRTMSGGLADGIVVTPSHNPPDNG
;
A
#
# COMPACT_ATOMS: atom_id res chain seq x y z
N MET A 1 -15.90 -22.24 14.31
CA MET A 1 -16.10 -20.83 13.91
C MET A 1 -17.19 -20.23 14.78
N LYS A 2 -16.92 -19.12 15.47
CA LYS A 2 -17.96 -18.35 16.14
C LYS A 2 -18.58 -17.43 15.09
N ILE A 3 -19.77 -17.78 14.61
CA ILE A 3 -20.47 -16.99 13.59
C ILE A 3 -21.18 -15.86 14.31
N SER A 4 -20.98 -14.62 13.85
CA SER A 4 -21.67 -13.45 14.39
C SER A 4 -23.19 -13.58 14.18
N PRO A 5 -24.03 -13.20 15.16
CA PRO A 5 -25.49 -13.15 14.95
C PRO A 5 -25.89 -12.14 13.85
N LEU A 6 -24.98 -11.23 13.45
CA LEU A 6 -25.19 -10.26 12.37
C LEU A 6 -24.65 -10.75 11.01
N ALA A 7 -24.19 -12.00 10.90
CA ALA A 7 -23.70 -12.52 9.62
C ALA A 7 -24.81 -12.49 8.54
N GLY A 8 -24.50 -11.90 7.38
CA GLY A 8 -25.47 -11.75 6.28
C GLY A 8 -26.44 -10.56 6.44
N HIS A 9 -26.29 -9.76 7.49
CA HIS A 9 -27.10 -8.56 7.71
C HIS A 9 -26.31 -7.28 7.44
N PRO A 10 -26.98 -6.18 7.05
CA PRO A 10 -26.34 -4.87 6.96
C PRO A 10 -25.69 -4.45 8.29
N PRO A 11 -24.50 -3.83 8.27
CA PRO A 11 -23.84 -3.40 9.50
C PRO A 11 -24.65 -2.27 10.18
N PRO A 12 -24.88 -2.35 11.50
CA PRO A 12 -25.44 -1.24 12.26
C PRO A 12 -24.47 -0.05 12.29
N GLN A 13 -25.00 1.16 12.46
CA GLN A 13 -24.21 2.40 12.49
C GLN A 13 -23.03 2.36 13.48
N ALA A 14 -23.21 1.71 14.63
CA ALA A 14 -22.18 1.59 15.67
C ALA A 14 -20.96 0.73 15.27
N MET A 15 -21.06 -0.05 14.18
CA MET A 15 -19.94 -0.81 13.61
C MET A 15 -19.16 -0.02 12.54
N LEU A 16 -19.67 1.14 12.13
CA LEU A 16 -19.02 1.93 11.10
C LEU A 16 -17.82 2.69 11.67
N LEU A 17 -16.75 2.70 10.89
CA LEU A 17 -15.49 3.37 11.19
C LEU A 17 -15.62 4.90 11.07
N ASP A 18 -14.96 5.63 11.96
CA ASP A 18 -14.68 7.06 11.78
C ASP A 18 -13.43 7.25 10.90
N VAL A 19 -13.66 7.42 9.60
CA VAL A 19 -12.60 7.53 8.58
C VAL A 19 -11.67 8.71 8.84
N ALA A 20 -12.20 9.86 9.28
CA ALA A 20 -11.41 11.06 9.54
C ALA A 20 -10.41 10.82 10.68
N LYS A 21 -10.84 10.14 11.75
CA LYS A 21 -9.93 9.76 12.85
C LYS A 21 -8.87 8.76 12.40
N LEU A 22 -9.24 7.78 11.57
CA LEU A 22 -8.28 6.78 11.07
C LEU A 22 -7.18 7.45 10.23
N VAL A 23 -7.56 8.33 9.31
CA VAL A 23 -6.61 9.09 8.48
C VAL A 23 -5.78 10.05 9.34
N THR A 24 -6.38 10.70 10.34
CA THR A 24 -5.63 11.55 11.28
C THR A 24 -4.58 10.74 12.04
N ALA A 25 -4.93 9.55 12.53
CA ALA A 25 -3.99 8.67 13.23
C ALA A 25 -2.84 8.20 12.33
N TYR A 26 -3.08 8.03 11.02
CA TYR A 26 -2.03 7.65 10.06
C TYR A 26 -0.87 8.65 10.06
N TYR A 27 -1.17 9.95 10.13
CA TYR A 27 -0.18 11.03 10.14
C TYR A 27 0.30 11.40 11.55
N ALA A 28 -0.60 11.39 12.54
CA ALA A 28 -0.30 11.90 13.87
C ALA A 28 0.41 10.87 14.78
N GLU A 29 0.16 9.58 14.57
CA GLU A 29 0.75 8.53 15.41
C GLU A 29 2.05 8.00 14.82
N ILE A 30 3.05 7.84 15.69
CA ILE A 30 4.37 7.35 15.34
C ILE A 30 4.55 5.94 15.94
N PRO A 31 4.88 4.92 15.14
CA PRO A 31 5.19 3.59 15.66
C PRO A 31 6.44 3.59 16.52
N ASP A 32 6.42 2.85 17.62
CA ASP A 32 7.57 2.57 18.46
C ASP A 32 8.36 1.38 17.91
N PRO A 33 9.56 1.58 17.33
CA PRO A 33 10.35 0.49 16.78
C PRO A 33 10.84 -0.50 17.85
N SER A 34 10.83 -0.12 19.14
CA SER A 34 11.16 -1.03 20.23
C SER A 34 10.06 -2.07 20.44
N ALA A 35 8.79 -1.74 20.15
CA ALA A 35 7.63 -2.62 20.25
C ALA A 35 7.50 -3.52 19.00
N PRO A 36 7.70 -4.85 19.11
CA PRO A 36 7.70 -5.74 17.94
C PRO A 36 6.40 -5.72 17.12
N ALA A 37 5.25 -5.49 17.76
CA ALA A 37 3.95 -5.42 17.11
C ALA A 37 3.78 -4.21 16.18
N GLN A 38 4.54 -3.13 16.41
CA GLN A 38 4.49 -1.88 15.63
C GLN A 38 5.60 -1.80 14.58
N ARG A 39 6.34 -2.90 14.35
CA ARG A 39 7.36 -2.95 13.31
C ARG A 39 6.72 -3.31 11.97
N VAL A 40 7.42 -2.94 10.90
CA VAL A 40 7.12 -3.47 9.57
C VAL A 40 7.22 -4.99 9.58
N ALA A 41 6.11 -5.64 9.25
CA ALA A 41 6.03 -7.07 9.00
C ALA A 41 5.68 -7.31 7.53
N PHE A 42 6.69 -7.37 6.66
CA PHE A 42 6.52 -7.46 5.21
C PHE A 42 6.66 -8.91 4.74
N GLY A 43 5.52 -9.61 4.59
CA GLY A 43 5.46 -11.03 4.22
C GLY A 43 4.98 -11.26 2.78
N THR A 44 4.44 -12.46 2.52
CA THR A 44 3.92 -12.87 1.19
C THR A 44 2.89 -11.91 0.61
N SER A 45 2.11 -11.24 1.47
CA SER A 45 1.08 -10.27 1.06
C SER A 45 1.42 -8.84 1.47
N GLY A 46 2.72 -8.54 1.59
CA GLY A 46 3.21 -7.24 2.02
C GLY A 46 3.05 -7.02 3.52
N HIS A 47 2.97 -5.75 3.90
CA HIS A 47 2.70 -5.29 5.26
C HIS A 47 1.27 -4.81 5.36
N ARG A 48 0.60 -5.11 6.48
CA ARG A 48 -0.77 -4.69 6.78
C ARG A 48 -0.88 -4.28 8.24
N GLY A 49 -1.81 -3.39 8.52
CA GLY A 49 -2.12 -2.99 9.88
C GLY A 49 -3.18 -1.90 9.93
N SER A 50 -3.33 -1.28 11.08
CA SER A 50 -4.23 -0.14 11.30
C SER A 50 -3.47 1.02 11.93
N SER A 51 -3.83 2.24 11.55
CA SER A 51 -3.24 3.45 12.11
C SER A 51 -3.58 3.65 13.59
N PHE A 52 -4.74 3.14 14.05
CA PHE A 52 -5.14 3.18 15.47
C PHE A 52 -4.22 2.34 16.36
N GLU A 53 -3.73 1.22 15.82
CA GLU A 53 -2.85 0.30 16.55
C GLU A 53 -1.36 0.63 16.36
N LYS A 54 -1.06 1.73 15.65
CA LYS A 54 0.30 2.13 15.26
C LYS A 54 1.03 1.04 14.45
N THR A 55 0.29 0.30 13.63
CA THR A 55 0.80 -0.80 12.80
C THR A 55 0.69 -0.53 11.30
N PHE A 56 0.11 0.62 10.92
CA PHE A 56 0.08 1.12 9.55
C PHE A 56 -0.10 2.65 9.58
N ASN A 57 1.02 3.37 9.49
CA ASN A 57 1.11 4.83 9.66
C ASN A 57 2.13 5.34 8.64
N GLU A 58 2.23 6.66 8.49
CA GLU A 58 3.11 7.32 7.52
C GLU A 58 4.55 6.78 7.59
N TRP A 59 5.10 6.66 8.79
CA TRP A 59 6.46 6.12 9.02
C TRP A 59 6.69 4.71 8.46
N HIS A 60 5.67 3.84 8.46
CA HIS A 60 5.79 2.52 7.87
C HIS A 60 5.91 2.62 6.35
N VAL A 61 5.05 3.43 5.72
CA VAL A 61 5.00 3.58 4.27
C VAL A 61 6.24 4.31 3.74
N LEU A 62 6.74 5.31 4.46
CA LEU A 62 8.02 5.96 4.19
C LEU A 62 9.16 4.93 4.15
N ALA A 63 9.29 4.12 5.20
CA ALA A 63 10.35 3.13 5.33
C ALA A 63 10.26 2.03 4.27
N ILE A 64 9.05 1.52 4.00
CA ILE A 64 8.82 0.50 2.98
C ILE A 64 9.12 1.03 1.58
N SER A 65 8.63 2.22 1.23
CA SER A 65 8.86 2.82 -0.10
C SER A 65 10.34 3.07 -0.35
N GLU A 66 11.08 3.55 0.65
CA GLU A 66 12.53 3.76 0.55
C GLU A 66 13.28 2.43 0.41
N ALA A 67 12.87 1.40 1.16
CA ALA A 67 13.44 0.07 1.02
C ALA A 67 13.21 -0.52 -0.38
N ILE A 68 12.02 -0.31 -0.96
CA ILE A 68 11.71 -0.72 -2.34
C ILE A 68 12.61 0.04 -3.33
N CYS A 69 12.78 1.36 -3.18
CA CYS A 69 13.66 2.14 -4.06
C CYS A 69 15.11 1.62 -4.04
N ARG A 70 15.63 1.30 -2.84
CA ARG A 70 16.96 0.68 -2.69
C ARG A 70 17.04 -0.66 -3.39
N TYR A 71 16.06 -1.53 -3.15
CA TYR A 71 16.02 -2.85 -3.77
C TYR A 71 15.97 -2.77 -5.30
N ARG A 72 15.15 -1.87 -5.87
CA ARG A 72 15.08 -1.64 -7.31
C ARG A 72 16.44 -1.29 -7.90
N ARG A 73 17.19 -0.39 -7.25
CA ARG A 73 18.55 -0.03 -7.68
C ARG A 73 19.51 -1.22 -7.59
N GLU A 74 19.49 -1.95 -6.48
CA GLU A 74 20.35 -3.13 -6.28
C GLU A 74 20.09 -4.23 -7.33
N GLN A 75 18.84 -4.39 -7.75
CA GLN A 75 18.45 -5.36 -8.79
C GLN A 75 18.56 -4.81 -10.22
N GLY A 76 18.93 -3.54 -10.40
CA GLY A 76 18.99 -2.91 -11.73
C GLY A 76 17.63 -2.70 -12.40
N ILE A 77 16.54 -2.62 -11.63
CA ILE A 77 15.18 -2.35 -12.13
C ILE A 77 15.05 -0.85 -12.40
N GLY A 78 15.33 -0.45 -13.65
CA GLY A 78 15.37 0.95 -14.09
C GLY A 78 14.16 1.43 -14.89
N GLY A 79 13.14 0.59 -15.10
CA GLY A 79 11.91 1.01 -15.78
C GLY A 79 10.93 1.74 -14.84
N PRO A 80 9.71 2.04 -15.31
CA PRO A 80 8.70 2.70 -14.51
C PRO A 80 8.13 1.76 -13.43
N LEU A 81 7.57 2.35 -12.37
CA LEU A 81 6.84 1.63 -11.33
C LEU A 81 5.34 1.89 -11.48
N PHE A 82 4.56 0.83 -11.69
CA PHE A 82 3.10 0.90 -11.68
C PHE A 82 2.58 0.88 -10.24
N LEU A 83 1.98 1.99 -9.79
CA LEU A 83 1.43 2.12 -8.44
C LEU A 83 -0.09 2.10 -8.52
N GLY A 84 -0.69 1.08 -7.91
CA GLY A 84 -2.14 0.94 -7.78
C GLY A 84 -2.58 0.89 -6.33
N PHE A 85 -3.80 1.30 -6.05
CA PHE A 85 -4.38 1.27 -4.71
C PHE A 85 -5.87 0.93 -4.76
N ASP A 86 -6.39 0.37 -3.67
CA ASP A 86 -7.80 0.02 -3.53
C ASP A 86 -8.62 1.11 -2.83
N THR A 87 -9.85 0.75 -2.44
CA THR A 87 -10.83 1.64 -1.83
C THR A 87 -10.72 1.77 -0.31
N HIS A 88 -9.72 1.17 0.36
CA HIS A 88 -9.57 1.33 1.80
C HIS A 88 -9.20 2.78 2.16
N ALA A 89 -9.67 3.24 3.33
CA ALA A 89 -9.44 4.61 3.77
C ALA A 89 -7.93 4.94 3.90
N LEU A 90 -7.12 3.97 4.35
CA LEU A 90 -5.68 4.12 4.50
C LEU A 90 -4.89 4.00 3.18
N SER A 91 -5.52 3.53 2.11
CA SER A 91 -4.86 3.36 0.81
C SER A 91 -4.54 4.69 0.14
N VAL A 92 -5.41 5.69 0.29
CA VAL A 92 -5.18 7.05 -0.24
C VAL A 92 -3.95 7.71 0.41
N PRO A 93 -3.87 7.88 1.74
CA PRO A 93 -2.71 8.51 2.35
C PRO A 93 -1.42 7.69 2.14
N ALA A 94 -1.49 6.35 2.13
CA ALA A 94 -0.34 5.51 1.81
C ALA A 94 0.14 5.66 0.36
N CYS A 95 -0.78 5.79 -0.61
CA CYS A 95 -0.42 6.07 -2.00
C CYS A 95 0.31 7.42 -2.12
N THR A 96 -0.20 8.47 -1.47
CA THR A 96 0.44 9.80 -1.44
C THR A 96 1.87 9.71 -0.88
N THR A 97 2.05 9.10 0.29
CA THR A 97 3.37 8.92 0.92
C THR A 97 4.33 8.12 0.03
N ALA A 98 3.84 7.06 -0.64
CA ALA A 98 4.64 6.28 -1.56
C ALA A 98 5.09 7.12 -2.77
N VAL A 99 4.20 7.91 -3.36
CA VAL A 99 4.52 8.82 -4.48
C VAL A 99 5.61 9.81 -4.11
N GLU A 100 5.54 10.42 -2.92
CA GLU A 100 6.56 11.36 -2.44
C GLU A 100 7.95 10.73 -2.38
N VAL A 101 8.06 9.53 -1.79
CA VAL A 101 9.35 8.81 -1.66
C VAL A 101 9.87 8.34 -3.02
N LEU A 102 8.99 7.80 -3.87
CA LEU A 102 9.33 7.33 -5.21
C LEU A 102 9.83 8.49 -6.09
N ALA A 103 9.13 9.61 -6.08
CA ALA A 103 9.50 10.81 -6.84
C ALA A 103 10.82 11.40 -6.33
N ALA A 104 11.03 11.45 -5.00
CA ALA A 104 12.29 11.89 -4.41
C ALA A 104 13.48 11.00 -4.80
N ASN A 105 13.23 9.70 -5.08
CA ASN A 105 14.22 8.76 -5.58
C ASN A 105 14.37 8.76 -7.12
N GLY A 106 13.68 9.65 -7.83
CA GLY A 106 13.74 9.76 -9.30
C GLY A 106 13.11 8.57 -10.03
N VAL A 107 12.14 7.88 -9.41
CA VAL A 107 11.40 6.80 -10.05
C VAL A 107 10.31 7.36 -10.96
N ASP A 108 10.24 6.88 -12.20
CA ASP A 108 9.11 7.15 -13.10
C ASP A 108 7.88 6.38 -12.59
N ILE A 109 6.85 7.10 -12.13
CA ILE A 109 5.64 6.51 -11.54
C ILE A 109 4.51 6.50 -12.56
N MET A 110 3.85 5.35 -12.71
CA MET A 110 2.66 5.19 -13.53
C MET A 110 1.44 5.02 -12.63
N LEU A 111 0.56 6.02 -12.62
CA LEU A 111 -0.70 6.05 -11.89
C LEU A 111 -1.88 5.89 -12.85
N ALA A 112 -3.01 5.40 -12.33
CA ALA A 112 -4.26 5.45 -13.07
C ALA A 112 -4.75 6.90 -13.23
N GLU A 113 -5.38 7.19 -14.36
CA GLU A 113 -5.92 8.52 -14.64
C GLU A 113 -7.01 8.89 -13.61
N HIS A 114 -7.07 10.16 -13.21
CA HIS A 114 -8.06 10.68 -12.25
C HIS A 114 -8.08 9.97 -10.89
N ASP A 115 -6.91 9.51 -10.41
CA ASP A 115 -6.77 8.80 -9.12
C ASP A 115 -7.67 7.57 -9.01
N ALA A 116 -7.94 6.89 -10.13
CA ALA A 116 -8.82 5.73 -10.16
C ALA A 116 -8.23 4.52 -9.41
N TYR A 117 -9.09 3.81 -8.67
CA TYR A 117 -8.70 2.57 -7.99
C TYR A 117 -8.26 1.50 -8.98
N THR A 118 -7.20 0.78 -8.64
CA THR A 118 -6.54 -0.17 -9.54
C THR A 118 -6.53 -1.57 -8.93
N PRO A 119 -7.26 -2.54 -9.51
CA PRO A 119 -7.20 -3.92 -9.06
C PRO A 119 -5.78 -4.50 -9.13
N THR A 120 -5.39 -5.33 -8.16
CA THR A 120 -4.11 -6.08 -8.20
C THR A 120 -3.81 -6.75 -9.56
N PRO A 121 -4.76 -7.43 -10.24
CA PRO A 121 -4.46 -8.02 -11.54
C PRO A 121 -4.21 -6.99 -12.65
N ALA A 122 -4.73 -5.76 -12.54
CA ALA A 122 -4.47 -4.71 -13.52
C ALA A 122 -3.02 -4.20 -13.43
N VAL A 123 -2.47 -4.04 -12.23
CA VAL A 123 -1.04 -3.73 -12.02
C VAL A 123 -0.16 -4.85 -12.58
N SER A 124 -0.48 -6.11 -12.26
CA SER A 124 0.25 -7.26 -12.80
C SER A 124 0.20 -7.31 -14.33
N HIS A 125 -0.98 -7.12 -14.91
CA HIS A 125 -1.15 -7.07 -16.36
C HIS A 125 -0.35 -5.94 -17.00
N ALA A 126 -0.31 -4.75 -16.40
CA ALA A 126 0.49 -3.62 -16.88
C ALA A 126 1.99 -3.93 -16.89
N ILE A 127 2.51 -4.52 -15.81
CA ILE A 127 3.92 -4.94 -15.69
C ILE A 127 4.26 -5.97 -16.77
N VAL A 128 3.48 -7.06 -16.88
CA VAL A 128 3.74 -8.13 -17.85
C VAL A 128 3.65 -7.61 -19.28
N SER A 129 2.72 -6.70 -19.56
CA SER A 129 2.56 -6.08 -20.88
C SER A 129 3.73 -5.16 -21.21
N TYR A 130 4.15 -4.32 -20.26
CA TYR A 130 5.28 -3.41 -20.45
C TYR A 130 6.59 -4.17 -20.67
N ASN A 131 6.84 -5.22 -19.88
CA ASN A 131 8.08 -5.99 -19.91
C ASN A 131 8.17 -6.98 -21.08
N ARG A 132 7.08 -7.19 -21.85
CA ARG A 132 7.06 -8.15 -22.94
C ARG A 132 8.12 -7.81 -23.99
N GLY A 133 9.07 -8.72 -24.19
CA GLY A 133 10.17 -8.56 -25.15
C GLY A 133 11.28 -7.60 -24.69
N ARG A 134 11.21 -7.08 -23.46
CA ARG A 134 12.27 -6.25 -22.87
C ARG A 134 13.25 -7.10 -22.06
N THR A 135 14.49 -6.62 -21.99
CA THR A 135 15.54 -7.15 -21.12
C THR A 135 15.86 -6.15 -20.02
N MET A 136 16.65 -6.56 -19.01
CA MET A 136 17.10 -5.66 -17.95
C MET A 136 17.76 -4.38 -18.47
N SER A 137 18.56 -4.47 -19.53
CA SER A 137 19.19 -3.31 -20.18
C SER A 137 18.20 -2.33 -20.80
N GLY A 138 16.97 -2.78 -21.10
CA GLY A 138 15.89 -1.95 -21.63
C GLY A 138 14.99 -1.32 -20.56
N GLY A 139 15.33 -1.48 -19.27
CA GLY A 139 14.55 -1.00 -18.13
C GLY A 139 13.26 -1.79 -17.95
N LEU A 140 13.27 -2.79 -17.06
CA LEU A 140 12.04 -3.50 -16.70
C LEU A 140 11.22 -2.67 -15.71
N ALA A 141 9.90 -2.70 -15.89
CA ALA A 141 8.94 -2.17 -14.95
C ALA A 141 8.65 -3.16 -13.82
N ASP A 142 8.20 -2.62 -12.70
CA ASP A 142 7.69 -3.30 -11.53
C ASP A 142 6.44 -2.58 -10.99
N GLY A 143 5.98 -2.91 -9.79
CA GLY A 143 4.81 -2.25 -9.24
C GLY A 143 4.57 -2.49 -7.75
N ILE A 144 3.75 -1.61 -7.19
CA ILE A 144 3.26 -1.64 -5.82
C ILE A 144 1.74 -1.66 -5.88
N VAL A 145 1.12 -2.45 -5.00
CA VAL A 145 -0.32 -2.42 -4.78
C VAL A 145 -0.59 -2.10 -3.31
N VAL A 146 -1.28 -0.99 -3.05
CA VAL A 146 -1.70 -0.56 -1.72
C VAL A 146 -3.11 -1.12 -1.46
N THR A 147 -3.16 -2.25 -0.75
CA THR A 147 -4.42 -2.91 -0.39
C THR A 147 -4.23 -3.93 0.73
N PRO A 148 -5.09 -3.92 1.77
CA PRO A 148 -5.18 -5.01 2.73
C PRO A 148 -6.15 -6.11 2.27
N SER A 149 -6.54 -6.12 0.99
CA SER A 149 -7.48 -7.06 0.36
C SER A 149 -8.89 -6.96 0.93
N HIS A 150 -9.29 -7.92 1.75
CA HIS A 150 -10.64 -8.04 2.32
C HIS A 150 -10.63 -7.86 3.84
N ASN A 151 -9.52 -7.35 4.39
CA ASN A 151 -9.44 -6.99 5.79
C ASN A 151 -10.53 -5.94 6.14
N PRO A 152 -10.84 -5.78 7.43
CA PRO A 152 -11.82 -4.78 7.87
C PRO A 152 -11.45 -3.34 7.48
N PRO A 153 -12.42 -2.40 7.42
CA PRO A 153 -12.23 -1.05 6.87
C PRO A 153 -11.17 -0.17 7.54
N ASP A 154 -10.73 -0.53 8.75
CA ASP A 154 -9.69 0.15 9.52
C ASP A 154 -8.26 -0.29 9.16
N ASN A 155 -8.13 -1.25 8.25
CA ASN A 155 -6.84 -1.78 7.80
C ASN A 155 -6.34 -1.02 6.55
N GLY A 156 -5.00 -1.01 6.41
CA GLY A 156 -4.24 -0.60 5.24
C GLY A 156 -3.22 -1.66 4.84
#